data_AF-A0A7S1P128-F1
#
_entry.id   AF-A0A7S1P128-F1
#
_cell.length_a   1.000
_cell.length_b   1.000
_cell.length_c   1.000
_cell.angle_alpha   90.00
_cell.angle_beta   90.00
_cell.angle_gamma   90.00
#
_symmetry.space_group_name_H-M   'P 1'
#
loop_
_entity.id
_entity.type
_entity.pdbx_description
1 polymer ?
#
loop_
_entity_poly.entity_id
_entity_poly.type
_entity_poly.pdbx_seq_one_letter_code
_entity_poly.pdbx_strand_id
1 'polypeptide(L)'
;YRQLIQRDSTLAAELSPMSGNLVHVAAESPSVYSQQFIESYIDLLVANGVDIEATDILGCTPLHTAASKGSHRVAASLCHRLAAAGIDRGTLFGDETPLGVAARQLDDDIQRLEDNNTEQAERDRLGDRFSDLILIIRVLLLAGANISLLPTATEEDRRRRQLVLAECNAAPNELPIPDRRPATIEAQGRLQKMKEQRDRHKRRQATREANEAPTA
;
A
#
# COMPACT_ATOMS: atom_id res chain seq x y z
N TYR A 1 1.90 -3.18 18.23
CA TYR A 1 1.40 -1.91 17.64
C TYR A 1 0.07 -1.43 18.23
N ARG A 2 -1.03 -2.21 18.25
CA ARG A 2 -2.33 -1.78 18.84
C ARG A 2 -2.25 -1.19 20.27
N GLN A 3 -1.42 -1.76 21.15
CA GLN A 3 -1.24 -1.22 22.51
C GLN A 3 -0.45 0.10 22.54
N LEU A 4 0.44 0.32 21.57
CA LEU A 4 1.24 1.54 21.47
C LEU A 4 0.36 2.70 21.01
N ILE A 5 -0.44 2.49 19.96
CA ILE A 5 -1.30 3.55 19.42
C ILE A 5 -2.46 3.94 20.35
N GLN A 6 -2.88 3.03 21.25
CA GLN A 6 -3.82 3.35 22.32
C GLN A 6 -3.23 4.28 23.39
N ARG A 7 -1.90 4.23 23.57
CA ARG A 7 -1.19 5.10 24.52
C ARG A 7 -0.78 6.42 23.88
N ASP A 8 -0.48 6.39 22.58
CA ASP A 8 -0.10 7.56 21.83
C ASP A 8 -0.68 7.46 20.41
N SER A 9 -1.76 8.19 20.17
CA SER A 9 -2.41 8.23 18.86
C SER A 9 -1.61 9.01 17.83
N THR A 10 -0.63 9.81 18.23
CA THR A 10 0.20 10.62 17.33
C THR A 10 1.26 9.78 16.62
N LEU A 11 1.58 8.60 17.16
CA LEU A 11 2.48 7.61 16.55
C LEU A 11 2.11 7.30 15.09
N ALA A 12 0.82 7.26 14.73
CA ALA A 12 0.42 7.01 13.33
C ALA A 12 0.77 8.16 12.37
N ALA A 13 0.89 9.38 12.88
CA ALA A 13 1.23 10.57 12.11
C ALA A 13 2.73 10.89 12.14
N GLU A 14 3.55 10.13 12.87
CA GLU A 14 4.99 10.33 12.88
C GLU A 14 5.59 10.04 11.51
N LEU A 15 6.37 11.01 11.04
CA LEU A 15 7.18 10.91 9.82
C LEU A 15 8.59 10.50 10.21
N SER A 16 9.08 9.41 9.63
CA SER A 16 10.50 9.07 9.62
C SER A 16 11.23 10.04 8.68
N PRO A 17 12.35 10.66 9.11
CA PRO A 17 13.09 11.64 8.30
C PRO A 17 13.59 11.13 6.95
N MET A 18 13.74 9.82 6.79
CA MET A 18 14.28 9.17 5.57
C MET A 18 13.23 8.39 4.80
N SER A 19 12.31 7.70 5.48
CA SER A 19 11.37 6.77 4.84
C SER A 19 9.95 7.31 4.71
N GLY A 20 9.63 8.52 5.18
CA GLY A 20 8.25 9.04 5.13
C GLY A 20 7.40 8.49 6.28
N ASN A 21 6.10 8.25 6.04
CA ASN A 21 5.18 7.79 7.08
C ASN A 21 5.31 6.27 7.38
N LEU A 22 4.54 5.77 8.34
CA LEU A 22 4.50 4.33 8.68
C LEU A 22 4.04 3.40 7.55
N VAL A 23 3.29 3.90 6.58
CA VAL A 23 2.84 3.12 5.43
C VAL A 23 4.00 2.88 4.47
N HIS A 24 4.95 3.82 4.33
CA HIS A 24 6.19 3.58 3.59
C HIS A 24 7.02 2.48 4.25
N VAL A 25 7.13 2.51 5.58
CA VAL A 25 7.86 1.46 6.33
C VAL A 25 7.21 0.08 6.13
N ALA A 26 5.87 0.03 6.09
CA ALA A 26 5.14 -1.19 5.75
C ALA A 26 5.44 -1.65 4.32
N ALA A 27 5.56 -0.71 3.38
CA ALA A 27 5.89 -0.99 1.98
C ALA A 27 7.36 -1.42 1.77
N GLU A 28 8.30 -1.01 2.63
CA GLU A 28 9.69 -1.47 2.63
C GLU A 28 9.85 -2.89 3.17
N SER A 29 8.88 -3.36 3.93
CA SER A 29 8.96 -4.67 4.57
C SER A 29 8.76 -5.81 3.58
N PRO A 30 9.44 -6.96 3.76
CA PRO A 30 9.29 -8.11 2.87
C PRO A 30 7.84 -8.64 2.83
N SER A 31 7.47 -9.36 1.77
CA SER A 31 6.14 -9.98 1.60
C SER A 31 5.88 -11.20 2.54
N VAL A 32 6.46 -11.20 3.74
CA VAL A 32 6.28 -12.25 4.76
C VAL A 32 4.93 -12.20 5.46
N TYR A 33 4.23 -11.06 5.38
CA TYR A 33 2.95 -10.86 6.06
C TYR A 33 1.77 -11.27 5.17
N SER A 34 0.74 -11.87 5.76
CA SER A 34 -0.49 -12.23 5.03
C SER A 34 -1.30 -10.99 4.60
N GLN A 35 -2.14 -11.14 3.58
CA GLN A 35 -3.03 -10.06 3.10
C GLN A 35 -3.86 -9.47 4.24
N GLN A 36 -4.55 -10.31 5.02
CA GLN A 36 -5.37 -9.85 6.14
C GLN A 36 -4.57 -9.07 7.20
N PHE A 37 -3.32 -9.45 7.44
CA PHE A 37 -2.48 -8.71 8.38
C PHE A 37 -2.18 -7.31 7.84
N ILE A 38 -1.75 -7.20 6.57
CA ILE A 38 -1.45 -5.91 5.93
C ILE A 38 -2.70 -5.03 5.90
N GLU A 39 -3.86 -5.57 5.51
CA GLU A 39 -5.13 -4.85 5.52
C GLU A 39 -5.48 -4.35 6.92
N SER A 40 -5.41 -5.22 7.93
CA SER A 40 -5.69 -4.87 9.33
C SER A 40 -4.73 -3.83 9.89
N TYR A 41 -3.46 -3.86 9.45
CA TYR A 41 -2.44 -2.92 9.89
C TYR A 41 -2.67 -1.55 9.26
N ILE A 42 -2.92 -1.48 7.95
CA ILE A 42 -3.24 -0.21 7.28
C ILE A 42 -4.58 0.36 7.78
N ASP A 43 -5.60 -0.47 8.01
CA ASP A 43 -6.87 -0.04 8.64
C ASP A 43 -6.63 0.64 9.99
N LEU A 44 -5.75 0.04 10.81
CA LEU A 44 -5.42 0.59 12.12
C LEU A 44 -4.71 1.94 12.00
N LEU A 45 -3.78 2.09 11.04
CA LEU A 45 -3.09 3.36 10.82
C LEU A 45 -4.05 4.45 10.31
N VAL A 46 -4.90 4.11 9.34
CA VAL A 46 -5.92 5.03 8.78
C VAL A 46 -6.91 5.48 9.85
N ALA A 47 -7.36 4.56 10.72
CA ALA A 47 -8.25 4.89 11.83
C ALA A 47 -7.62 5.86 12.86
N ASN A 48 -6.30 6.01 12.85
CA ASN A 48 -5.55 6.93 13.70
C ASN A 48 -4.95 8.11 12.91
N GLY A 49 -5.42 8.35 11.69
CA GLY A 49 -5.10 9.57 10.94
C GLY A 49 -3.79 9.53 10.15
N VAL A 50 -3.26 8.35 9.81
CA VAL A 50 -2.17 8.30 8.83
C VAL A 50 -2.67 8.84 7.49
N ASP A 51 -1.87 9.68 6.86
CA ASP A 51 -2.08 10.09 5.47
C ASP A 51 -1.46 9.04 4.54
N ILE A 52 -2.29 8.22 3.89
CA ILE A 52 -1.83 7.17 2.97
C ILE A 52 -1.25 7.70 1.66
N GLU A 53 -1.45 9.00 1.37
CA GLU A 53 -0.92 9.69 0.19
C GLU A 53 0.29 10.59 0.52
N ALA A 54 0.74 10.60 1.78
CA ALA A 54 1.91 11.36 2.19
C ALA A 54 3.11 11.00 1.31
N THR A 55 3.95 11.98 1.02
CA THR A 55 5.16 11.76 0.23
C THR A 55 6.42 11.81 1.09
N ASP A 56 7.41 11.00 0.76
CA ASP A 56 8.77 11.13 1.29
C ASP A 56 9.53 12.33 0.69
N ILE A 57 10.84 12.42 0.98
CA ILE A 57 11.71 13.50 0.49
C ILE A 57 11.91 13.51 -1.03
N LEU A 58 11.59 12.41 -1.72
CA LEU A 58 11.67 12.26 -3.18
C LEU A 58 10.31 12.50 -3.85
N GLY A 59 9.27 12.81 -3.09
CA GLY A 59 7.91 12.89 -3.58
C GLY A 59 7.27 11.52 -3.81
N CYS A 60 7.89 10.43 -3.35
CA CYS A 60 7.35 9.09 -3.47
C CYS A 60 6.23 8.92 -2.45
N THR A 61 5.08 8.40 -2.88
CA THR A 61 4.02 7.92 -1.98
C THR A 61 4.35 6.50 -1.49
N PRO A 62 3.64 5.97 -0.48
CA PRO A 62 3.83 4.58 -0.07
C PRO A 62 3.59 3.58 -1.20
N LEU A 63 2.78 3.93 -2.20
CA LEU A 63 2.54 3.10 -3.38
C LEU A 63 3.78 3.04 -4.30
N HIS A 64 4.55 4.11 -4.42
CA HIS A 64 5.85 4.10 -5.11
C HIS A 64 6.85 3.21 -4.38
N THR A 65 6.93 3.30 -3.05
CA THR A 65 7.78 2.44 -2.25
C THR A 65 7.39 0.97 -2.41
N ALA A 66 6.08 0.67 -2.38
CA ALA A 66 5.59 -0.69 -2.60
C ALA A 66 5.98 -1.20 -3.99
N ALA A 67 5.77 -0.38 -5.04
CA ALA A 67 6.17 -0.66 -6.41
C ALA A 67 7.67 -0.95 -6.54
N SER A 68 8.50 -0.17 -5.85
CA SER A 68 9.96 -0.36 -5.88
C SER A 68 10.42 -1.62 -5.16
N LYS A 69 9.67 -2.11 -4.17
CA LYS A 69 10.07 -3.22 -3.31
C LYS A 69 9.37 -4.54 -3.64
N GLY A 70 8.40 -4.53 -4.56
CA GLY A 70 7.58 -5.70 -4.89
C GLY A 70 6.52 -6.02 -3.83
N SER A 71 6.16 -5.06 -2.97
CA SER A 71 5.24 -5.28 -1.84
C SER A 71 3.76 -5.31 -2.30
N HIS A 72 3.42 -6.32 -3.12
CA HIS A 72 2.15 -6.44 -3.84
C HIS A 72 0.92 -6.43 -2.91
N ARG A 73 1.03 -7.00 -1.70
CA ARG A 73 -0.05 -6.98 -0.68
C ARG A 73 -0.33 -5.59 -0.13
N VAL A 74 0.73 -4.81 0.10
CA VAL A 74 0.64 -3.41 0.52
C VAL A 74 0.04 -2.59 -0.61
N ALA A 75 0.54 -2.75 -1.83
CA ALA A 75 -0.01 -2.08 -3.01
C ALA A 75 -1.49 -2.39 -3.21
N ALA A 76 -1.93 -3.64 -3.08
CA ALA A 76 -3.34 -4.02 -3.20
C ALA A 76 -4.21 -3.33 -2.14
N SER A 77 -3.75 -3.33 -0.87
CA SER A 77 -4.45 -2.66 0.22
C SER A 77 -4.53 -1.14 0.03
N LEU A 78 -3.48 -0.52 -0.53
CA LEU A 78 -3.48 0.91 -0.87
C LEU A 78 -4.39 1.22 -2.05
N CYS A 79 -4.32 0.44 -3.13
CA CYS A 79 -5.17 0.62 -4.32
C CYS A 79 -6.67 0.53 -3.99
N HIS A 80 -7.06 -0.29 -3.00
CA HIS A 80 -8.45 -0.34 -2.53
C HIS A 80 -8.93 0.92 -1.79
N ARG A 81 -8.00 1.77 -1.33
CA ARG A 81 -8.27 2.97 -0.53
C ARG A 81 -8.04 4.27 -1.29
N LEU A 82 -7.17 4.22 -2.30
CA LEU A 82 -6.80 5.38 -3.12
C LEU A 82 -7.85 5.65 -4.20
N ALA A 83 -7.98 6.92 -4.55
CA ALA A 83 -8.66 7.33 -5.78
C ALA A 83 -7.76 7.10 -7.00
N ALA A 84 -8.33 7.11 -8.20
CA ALA A 84 -7.58 6.91 -9.44
C ALA A 84 -6.37 7.88 -9.57
N ALA A 85 -6.56 9.15 -9.19
CA ALA A 85 -5.48 10.14 -9.20
C ALA A 85 -4.32 9.82 -8.23
N GLY A 86 -4.59 9.10 -7.15
CA GLY A 86 -3.56 8.66 -6.20
C GLY A 86 -2.75 7.46 -6.71
N ILE A 87 -3.34 6.63 -7.59
CA ILE A 87 -2.69 5.48 -8.22
C ILE A 87 -1.66 5.94 -9.27
N ASP A 88 -2.00 6.97 -10.03
CA ASP A 88 -1.18 7.51 -11.12
C ASP A 88 -0.31 8.71 -10.73
N ARG A 89 -0.23 9.03 -9.43
CA ARG A 89 0.54 10.18 -8.96
C ARG A 89 2.01 10.01 -9.33
N GLY A 90 2.63 11.02 -9.92
CA GLY A 90 4.07 11.03 -10.20
C GLY A 90 4.92 11.41 -8.98
N THR A 91 6.18 10.99 -8.97
CA THR A 91 7.21 11.47 -8.03
C THR A 91 7.61 12.93 -8.31
N LEU A 92 8.36 13.55 -7.39
CA LEU A 92 8.85 14.92 -7.57
C LEU A 92 9.87 15.04 -8.72
N PHE A 93 10.55 13.95 -9.04
CA PHE A 93 11.63 13.90 -10.03
C PHE A 93 11.21 13.04 -11.21
N GLY A 94 10.68 13.68 -12.25
CA GLY A 94 10.37 13.03 -13.53
C GLY A 94 8.94 12.49 -13.65
N ASP A 95 8.04 12.83 -12.71
CA ASP A 95 6.63 12.41 -12.70
C ASP A 95 6.46 10.89 -12.85
N GLU A 96 7.44 10.11 -12.36
CA GLU A 96 7.43 8.65 -12.50
C GLU A 96 6.27 8.09 -11.67
N THR A 97 5.33 7.39 -12.29
CA THR A 97 4.19 6.78 -11.60
C THR A 97 4.62 5.52 -10.84
N PRO A 98 3.83 5.00 -9.88
CA PRO A 98 4.12 3.72 -9.25
C PRO A 98 4.25 2.57 -10.26
N LEU A 99 3.48 2.59 -11.34
CA LEU A 99 3.62 1.62 -12.43
C LEU A 99 4.96 1.76 -13.16
N GLY A 100 5.41 3.01 -13.38
CA GLY A 100 6.73 3.30 -13.94
C GLY A 100 7.87 2.77 -13.07
N VAL A 101 7.81 3.04 -11.76
CA VAL A 101 8.78 2.53 -10.79
C VAL A 101 8.86 1.00 -10.82
N ALA A 102 7.72 0.31 -10.80
CA ALA A 102 7.69 -1.15 -10.85
C ALA A 102 8.28 -1.70 -12.17
N ALA A 103 7.92 -1.09 -13.31
CA ALA A 103 8.44 -1.47 -14.61
C ALA A 103 9.97 -1.29 -14.71
N ARG A 104 10.50 -0.19 -14.18
CA ARG A 104 11.93 0.07 -14.12
C ARG A 104 12.67 -0.95 -13.26
N GLN A 105 12.17 -1.24 -12.05
CA GLN A 105 12.83 -2.22 -11.18
C GLN A 105 12.82 -3.63 -11.79
N LEU A 106 11.71 -4.02 -12.45
CA LEU A 106 11.61 -5.30 -13.14
C LEU A 106 12.66 -5.39 -14.25
N ASP A 107 12.79 -4.34 -15.03
CA ASP A 107 13.75 -4.24 -16.11
C ASP A 107 15.21 -4.24 -15.63
N ASP A 108 15.52 -3.48 -14.57
CA ASP A 108 16.83 -3.48 -13.92
C ASP A 108 17.20 -4.90 -13.42
N ASP A 109 16.22 -5.66 -12.91
CA ASP A 109 16.41 -7.03 -12.43
C ASP A 109 16.60 -8.03 -13.56
N ILE A 110 15.90 -7.87 -14.68
CA ILE A 110 16.12 -8.68 -15.90
C ILE A 110 17.55 -8.47 -16.40
N GLN A 111 17.98 -7.22 -16.54
CA GLN A 111 19.34 -6.92 -17.01
C GLN A 111 20.41 -7.53 -16.09
N ARG A 112 20.21 -7.47 -14.76
CA ARG A 112 21.11 -8.11 -13.79
C ARG A 112 21.12 -9.64 -13.87
N LEU A 113 20.02 -10.27 -14.24
CA LEU A 113 19.95 -11.72 -14.44
C LEU A 113 20.68 -12.15 -15.72
N GLU A 114 20.65 -11.31 -16.76
CA GLU A 114 21.33 -11.53 -18.03
C GLU A 114 22.87 -11.38 -17.91
N ASP A 115 23.34 -10.67 -16.88
CA ASP A 115 24.77 -10.57 -16.58
C ASP A 115 25.34 -11.93 -16.12
N ASN A 116 26.29 -12.45 -16.90
CA ASN A 116 26.92 -13.77 -16.67
C ASN A 116 27.75 -13.88 -15.38
N ASN A 117 27.98 -12.76 -14.69
CA ASN A 117 28.73 -12.70 -13.43
C ASN A 117 27.86 -12.83 -12.18
N THR A 118 26.54 -12.90 -12.32
CA THR A 118 25.61 -12.96 -11.19
C THR A 118 25.67 -14.33 -10.50
N GLU A 119 25.98 -14.33 -9.21
CA GLU A 119 26.08 -15.55 -8.41
C GLU A 119 24.73 -16.27 -8.31
N GLN A 120 24.71 -17.61 -8.18
CA GLN A 120 23.46 -18.38 -8.12
C GLN A 120 22.55 -17.94 -6.95
N ALA A 121 23.12 -17.61 -5.79
CA ALA A 121 22.35 -17.12 -4.64
C ALA A 121 21.76 -15.70 -4.85
N GLU A 122 22.33 -14.91 -5.76
CA GLU A 122 21.74 -13.65 -6.20
C GLU A 122 20.61 -13.91 -7.19
N ARG A 123 20.77 -14.86 -8.12
CA ARG A 123 19.72 -15.28 -9.05
C ARG A 123 18.47 -15.78 -8.32
N ASP A 124 18.63 -16.59 -7.28
CA ASP A 124 17.49 -17.11 -6.51
C ASP A 124 16.75 -15.98 -5.78
N ARG A 125 17.48 -15.05 -5.14
CA ARG A 125 16.89 -13.86 -4.49
C ARG A 125 16.21 -12.91 -5.47
N LEU A 126 16.78 -12.78 -6.68
CA LEU A 126 16.19 -12.03 -7.77
C LEU A 126 14.92 -12.71 -8.28
N GLY A 127 14.86 -14.04 -8.34
CA GLY A 127 13.67 -14.78 -8.79
C GLY A 127 12.44 -14.54 -7.90
N ASP A 128 12.61 -14.55 -6.58
CA ASP A 128 11.52 -14.23 -5.64
C ASP A 128 11.06 -12.77 -5.83
N ARG A 129 12.01 -11.84 -5.90
CA ARG A 129 11.73 -10.41 -6.11
C ARG A 129 11.07 -10.14 -7.48
N PHE A 130 11.49 -10.84 -8.51
CA PHE A 130 10.96 -10.76 -9.86
C PHE A 130 9.48 -11.17 -9.89
N SER A 131 9.14 -12.26 -9.19
CA SER A 131 7.76 -12.70 -9.04
C SER A 131 6.89 -11.65 -8.33
N ASP A 132 7.41 -11.05 -7.26
CA ASP A 132 6.76 -9.97 -6.53
C ASP A 132 6.57 -8.69 -7.38
N LEU A 133 7.54 -8.35 -8.23
CA LEU A 133 7.47 -7.22 -9.16
C LEU A 133 6.43 -7.44 -10.28
N ILE A 134 6.29 -8.66 -10.78
CA ILE A 134 5.21 -9.00 -11.73
C ILE A 134 3.84 -8.86 -11.05
N LEU A 135 3.69 -9.38 -9.83
CA LEU A 135 2.44 -9.30 -9.09
C LEU A 135 2.03 -7.85 -8.82
N ILE A 136 2.97 -6.97 -8.47
CA ILE A 136 2.62 -5.56 -8.24
C ILE A 136 2.23 -4.83 -9.52
N ILE A 137 2.88 -5.09 -10.66
CA ILE A 137 2.47 -4.55 -11.96
C ILE A 137 1.02 -4.96 -12.25
N ARG A 138 0.68 -6.24 -12.05
CA ARG A 138 -0.69 -6.74 -12.22
C ARG A 138 -1.68 -6.07 -11.28
N VAL A 139 -1.33 -5.90 -10.00
CA VAL A 139 -2.19 -5.20 -9.02
C VAL A 139 -2.45 -3.75 -9.45
N LEU A 140 -1.42 -3.02 -9.88
CA LEU A 140 -1.55 -1.63 -10.34
C LEU A 140 -2.43 -1.54 -11.59
N LEU A 141 -2.22 -2.42 -12.57
CA LEU A 141 -3.04 -2.50 -13.79
C LEU A 141 -4.51 -2.80 -13.48
N LEU A 142 -4.78 -3.77 -12.60
CA LEU A 142 -6.14 -4.10 -12.15
C LEU A 142 -6.79 -2.95 -11.36
N ALA A 143 -5.99 -2.16 -10.65
CA ALA A 143 -6.45 -0.97 -9.96
C ALA A 143 -6.76 0.21 -10.91
N GLY A 144 -6.38 0.08 -12.20
CA GLY A 144 -6.63 1.08 -13.24
C GLY A 144 -5.46 2.03 -13.51
N ALA A 145 -4.23 1.64 -13.14
CA ALA A 145 -3.04 2.44 -13.42
C ALA A 145 -2.88 2.70 -14.93
N ASN A 146 -2.56 3.94 -15.28
CA ASN A 146 -2.57 4.38 -16.66
C ASN A 146 -1.22 4.12 -17.35
N ILE A 147 -1.20 3.09 -18.19
CA ILE A 147 -0.03 2.70 -19.01
C ILE A 147 0.41 3.85 -19.93
N SER A 148 -0.50 4.75 -20.34
CA SER A 148 -0.16 5.83 -21.25
C SER A 148 0.85 6.82 -20.65
N LEU A 149 0.91 6.92 -19.32
CA LEU A 149 1.84 7.78 -18.58
C LEU A 149 3.27 7.22 -18.52
N LEU A 150 3.50 5.96 -18.92
CA LEU A 150 4.86 5.44 -19.02
C LEU A 150 5.63 6.19 -20.10
N PRO A 151 6.87 6.65 -19.81
CA PRO A 151 7.67 7.39 -20.77
C PRO A 151 7.94 6.55 -22.03
N THR A 152 8.28 7.23 -23.12
CA THR A 152 8.60 6.61 -24.42
C THR A 152 9.75 7.33 -25.14
N ALA A 153 10.44 8.21 -24.41
CA ALA A 153 11.46 9.10 -24.95
C ALA A 153 12.73 8.32 -25.32
N THR A 154 13.17 7.45 -24.41
CA THR A 154 14.36 6.61 -24.59
C THR A 154 13.99 5.19 -25.04
N GLU A 155 14.96 4.46 -25.55
CA GLU A 155 14.77 3.05 -25.90
C GLU A 155 14.49 2.18 -24.67
N GLU A 156 15.12 2.53 -23.56
CA GLU A 156 14.85 1.93 -22.25
C GLU A 156 13.40 2.14 -21.81
N ASP A 157 12.85 3.33 -22.00
CA ASP A 157 11.45 3.61 -21.67
C ASP A 157 10.49 2.76 -22.52
N ARG A 158 10.79 2.60 -23.82
CA ARG A 158 9.99 1.74 -24.72
C ARG A 158 10.05 0.28 -24.29
N ARG A 159 11.24 -0.21 -23.91
CA ARG A 159 11.44 -1.57 -23.40
C ARG A 159 10.63 -1.81 -22.13
N ARG A 160 10.74 -0.94 -21.12
CA ARG A 160 9.97 -1.00 -19.87
C ARG A 160 8.46 -1.00 -20.12
N ARG A 161 7.98 -0.13 -21.02
CA ARG A 161 6.57 -0.09 -21.42
C ARG A 161 6.11 -1.39 -22.11
N GLN A 162 6.96 -1.98 -22.94
CA GLN A 162 6.67 -3.24 -23.62
C GLN A 162 6.55 -4.41 -22.63
N LEU A 163 7.36 -4.45 -21.56
CA LEU A 163 7.23 -5.43 -20.49
C LEU A 163 5.84 -5.36 -19.82
N VAL A 164 5.39 -4.16 -19.48
CA VAL A 164 4.06 -3.95 -18.89
C VAL A 164 2.94 -4.38 -19.84
N LEU A 165 3.05 -4.04 -21.13
CA LEU A 165 2.07 -4.46 -22.14
C LEU A 165 2.04 -5.98 -22.36
N ALA A 166 3.20 -6.64 -22.27
CA ALA A 166 3.27 -8.10 -22.32
C ALA A 166 2.49 -8.74 -21.16
N GLU A 167 2.63 -8.20 -19.94
CA GLU A 167 1.86 -8.66 -18.78
C GLU A 167 0.35 -8.40 -18.93
N CYS A 168 -0.06 -7.29 -19.53
CA CYS A 168 -1.47 -7.05 -19.86
C CYS A 168 -2.03 -8.10 -20.83
N ASN A 169 -1.26 -8.46 -21.86
CA ASN A 169 -1.69 -9.40 -22.89
C ASN A 169 -1.65 -10.87 -22.41
N ALA A 170 -0.76 -11.19 -21.48
CA ALA A 170 -0.61 -12.52 -20.91
C ALA A 170 -1.71 -12.91 -19.90
N ALA A 171 -2.62 -11.99 -19.56
CA ALA A 171 -3.67 -12.22 -18.56
C ALA A 171 -5.08 -12.39 -19.17
N PRO A 172 -5.40 -13.45 -19.93
CA PRO A 172 -6.78 -13.86 -20.10
C PRO A 172 -7.14 -14.87 -19.02
N ASN A 173 -8.03 -14.48 -18.09
CA ASN A 173 -8.79 -15.35 -17.20
C ASN A 173 -7.97 -16.29 -16.29
N GLU A 174 -7.70 -15.84 -15.08
CA GLU A 174 -7.86 -16.60 -13.82
C GLU A 174 -7.04 -15.85 -12.77
N LEU A 175 -7.71 -15.33 -11.74
CA LEU A 175 -7.27 -15.38 -10.35
C LEU A 175 -8.28 -14.61 -9.47
N PRO A 176 -8.42 -15.02 -8.19
CA PRO A 176 -9.55 -14.70 -7.35
C PRO A 176 -9.47 -13.26 -6.86
N ILE A 177 -10.38 -12.44 -7.37
CA ILE A 177 -10.71 -11.17 -6.75
C ILE A 177 -11.52 -11.53 -5.49
N PRO A 178 -11.09 -11.23 -4.25
CA PRO A 178 -12.05 -11.08 -3.18
C PRO A 178 -12.90 -9.86 -3.56
N ASP A 179 -14.19 -10.10 -3.81
CA ASP A 179 -15.19 -9.11 -4.22
C ASP A 179 -14.82 -7.68 -3.79
N ARG A 180 -14.93 -6.74 -4.72
CA ARG A 180 -14.94 -5.30 -4.45
C ARG A 180 -16.08 -5.02 -3.45
N ARG A 181 -15.82 -5.21 -2.15
CA ARG A 181 -16.77 -4.84 -1.12
C ARG A 181 -16.71 -3.33 -1.04
N PRO A 182 -17.83 -2.61 -1.21
CA PRO A 182 -17.84 -1.16 -1.02
C PRO A 182 -17.50 -0.88 0.45
N ALA A 183 -16.20 -0.63 0.72
CA ALA A 183 -15.63 -0.40 2.04
C ALA A 183 -16.34 0.72 2.80
N THR A 184 -16.95 1.65 2.06
CA THR A 184 -17.72 2.77 2.57
C THR A 184 -18.91 2.33 3.43
N ILE A 185 -19.59 1.23 3.10
CA ILE A 185 -20.84 0.83 3.81
C ILE A 185 -20.51 0.06 5.10
N GLU A 186 -19.55 -0.86 5.08
CA GLU A 186 -19.16 -1.61 6.28
C GLU A 186 -18.35 -0.75 7.27
N ALA A 187 -17.46 0.12 6.80
CA ALA A 187 -16.70 1.02 7.67
C ALA A 187 -17.64 2.02 8.37
N GLN A 188 -18.62 2.58 7.66
CA GLN A 188 -19.65 3.43 8.26
C GLN A 188 -20.51 2.66 9.27
N GLY A 189 -20.93 1.43 8.94
CA GLY A 189 -21.69 0.58 9.86
C GLY A 189 -20.92 0.21 11.13
N ARG A 190 -19.61 -0.07 11.02
CA ARG A 190 -18.74 -0.35 12.17
C ARG A 190 -18.48 0.90 13.01
N LEU A 191 -18.26 2.06 12.38
CA LEU A 191 -18.05 3.33 13.06
C LEU A 191 -19.31 3.77 13.83
N GLN A 192 -20.49 3.55 13.26
CA GLN A 192 -21.78 3.83 13.91
C GLN A 192 -21.99 2.93 15.14
N LYS A 193 -21.72 1.63 15.04
CA LYS A 193 -21.79 0.71 16.19
C LYS A 193 -20.80 1.07 17.30
N MET A 194 -19.60 1.52 16.95
CA MET A 194 -18.61 1.97 17.95
C MET A 194 -19.05 3.25 18.67
N LYS A 195 -19.65 4.22 17.96
CA LYS A 195 -20.23 5.42 18.57
C LYS A 195 -21.36 5.06 19.55
N GLU A 196 -22.27 4.20 19.14
CA GLU A 196 -23.39 3.75 19.99
C GLU A 196 -22.93 3.00 21.25
N GLN A 197 -21.90 2.16 21.14
CA GLN A 197 -21.32 1.48 22.31
C GLN A 197 -20.65 2.45 23.28
N ARG A 198 -19.92 3.45 22.76
CA ARG A 198 -19.29 4.50 23.57
C ARG A 198 -20.34 5.31 24.33
N ASP A 199 -21.43 5.67 23.67
CA ASP A 199 -22.51 6.46 24.29
C ASP A 199 -23.30 5.64 25.32
N ARG A 200 -23.52 4.34 25.08
CA ARG A 200 -24.09 3.42 26.08
C ARG A 200 -23.19 3.30 27.31
N HIS A 201 -21.88 3.23 27.12
CA HIS A 201 -20.93 3.14 28.23
C HIS A 201 -20.94 4.43 29.07
N LYS A 202 -20.88 5.60 28.41
CA LYS A 202 -21.00 6.91 29.09
C LYS A 202 -22.30 7.05 29.90
N ARG A 203 -23.45 6.62 29.33
CA ARG A 203 -24.73 6.64 30.06
C ARG A 203 -24.71 5.75 31.30
N ARG A 204 -24.16 4.53 31.19
CA ARG A 204 -24.04 3.60 32.32
C ARG A 204 -23.13 4.12 33.41
N GLN A 205 -22.04 4.80 33.03
CA GLN A 205 -21.11 5.41 33.96
C GLN A 205 -21.75 6.59 34.69
N ALA A 206 -22.43 7.49 33.97
CA ALA A 206 -23.17 8.60 34.58
C ALA A 206 -24.28 8.12 35.53
N THR A 207 -24.99 7.03 35.22
CA THR A 207 -25.99 6.45 36.14
C THR A 207 -25.38 5.81 37.38
N ARG A 208 -24.14 5.32 37.31
CA ARG A 208 -23.43 4.80 38.49
C ARG A 208 -22.93 5.94 39.37
N GLU A 209 -22.34 6.96 38.76
CA GLU A 209 -21.87 8.16 39.46
C GLU A 209 -23.04 8.93 40.13
N ALA A 210 -24.23 8.94 39.52
CA ALA A 210 -25.43 9.52 40.12
C ALA A 210 -26.02 8.69 41.28
N ASN A 211 -25.83 7.37 41.29
CA ASN A 211 -26.28 6.48 42.36
C ASN A 211 -25.26 6.35 43.51
N GLU A 212 -23.99 6.70 43.26
CA GLU A 212 -22.91 6.74 44.27
C GLU A 212 -22.73 8.15 44.86
N ALA A 213 -23.45 9.16 44.37
CA ALA A 213 -23.53 10.47 45.00
C ALA A 213 -24.21 10.34 46.38
N PRO A 214 -23.59 10.77 47.49
CA PRO A 214 -24.20 10.70 48.81
C PRO A 214 -25.46 11.57 48.83
N THR A 215 -26.60 10.97 49.17
CA THR A 215 -27.77 11.72 49.65
C THR A 215 -27.34 12.55 50.85
N ALA A 216 -27.21 13.86 50.65
CA ALA A 216 -27.13 14.86 51.71
C ALA A 216 -28.52 15.10 52.32
#